data_AF-A0A7S1I0Z5-F1
#
_entry.id   AF-A0A7S1I0Z5-F1
#
_cell.length_a   1.000
_cell.length_b   1.000
_cell.length_c   1.000
_cell.angle_alpha   90.00
_cell.angle_beta   90.00
_cell.angle_gamma   90.00
#
_symmetry.space_group_name_H-M   'P 1'
#
loop_
_entity.id
_entity.type
_entity.pdbx_description
1 polymer ?
#
loop_
_entity_poly.entity_id
_entity_poly.type
_entity_poly.pdbx_seq_one_letter_code
_entity_poly.pdbx_strand_id
1 'polypeptide(L)'
;SSVPPRTMDPAKRKELLLQAHSLRDKAKNLSEKITHEPASKAANRKRPVQEQPVYAELTPAAPATPIDEAAGDFHFSQAPDALKKCKTLIAALKKPWPGWQNNPFERPVDPVALGIPDYPAVIKHPMDLGTVYKRLDKK
;
A
#
# COMPACT_ATOMS: atom_id res chain seq x y z
N SER A 1 28.68 17.34 -37.48
CA SER A 1 27.42 17.53 -38.22
C SER A 1 26.27 17.32 -37.25
N SER A 2 25.64 18.41 -36.79
CA SER A 2 24.53 18.37 -35.86
C SER A 2 23.24 18.45 -36.66
N VAL A 3 22.46 17.37 -36.70
CA VAL A 3 21.15 17.34 -37.35
C VAL A 3 20.18 18.11 -36.43
N PRO A 4 19.54 19.20 -36.86
CA PRO A 4 18.56 19.88 -36.03
C PRO A 4 17.35 18.97 -35.81
N PRO A 5 16.68 19.03 -34.64
CA PRO A 5 15.48 18.25 -34.40
C PRO A 5 14.42 18.60 -35.45
N ARG A 6 13.82 17.57 -36.09
CA ARG A 6 12.76 17.75 -37.09
C ARG A 6 11.67 18.63 -36.50
N THR A 7 11.54 19.83 -37.04
CA THR A 7 10.38 20.67 -36.77
C THR A 7 9.15 19.93 -37.32
N MET A 8 8.17 19.67 -36.45
CA MET A 8 6.92 19.09 -36.92
C MET A 8 6.22 20.08 -37.83
N ASP A 9 5.69 19.59 -38.95
CA ASP A 9 4.83 20.34 -39.85
C ASP A 9 3.74 21.08 -39.04
N PRO A 10 3.59 22.42 -39.22
CA PRO A 10 2.56 23.21 -38.56
C PRO A 10 1.15 22.61 -38.65
N ALA A 11 0.82 21.94 -39.75
CA ALA A 11 -0.47 21.28 -39.93
C ALA A 11 -0.63 20.08 -38.98
N LYS A 12 0.40 19.23 -38.87
CA LYS A 12 0.41 18.09 -37.93
C LYS A 12 0.37 18.54 -36.47
N ARG A 13 1.01 19.68 -36.16
CA ARG A 13 0.96 20.26 -34.81
C ARG A 13 -0.45 20.76 -34.47
N LYS A 14 -1.15 21.40 -35.41
CA LYS A 14 -2.55 21.84 -35.22
C LYS A 14 -3.49 20.64 -35.04
N GLU A 15 -3.30 19.59 -35.84
CA GLU A 15 -4.09 18.36 -35.74
C GLU A 15 -3.94 17.68 -34.37
N LEU A 16 -2.70 17.56 -33.88
CA LEU A 16 -2.42 16.98 -32.56
C LEU A 16 -3.08 17.81 -31.42
N LEU A 17 -3.11 19.13 -31.57
CA LEU A 17 -3.72 20.05 -30.60
C LEU A 17 -5.25 19.90 -30.58
N LEU A 18 -5.88 19.75 -31.75
CA LEU A 18 -7.31 19.46 -31.88
C LEU A 18 -7.64 18.09 -31.26
N GLN A 19 -6.82 17.09 -31.50
CA GLN A 19 -7.00 15.76 -30.93
C GLN A 19 -6.87 15.76 -29.40
N ALA A 20 -5.92 16.52 -28.85
CA ALA A 20 -5.74 16.67 -27.40
C ALA A 20 -6.93 17.37 -26.73
N HIS A 21 -7.52 18.39 -27.36
CA HIS A 21 -8.73 19.04 -26.86
C HIS A 21 -9.95 18.11 -26.90
N SER A 22 -10.14 17.37 -27.99
CA SER A 22 -11.21 16.38 -28.11
C SER A 22 -11.15 15.29 -27.04
N LEU A 23 -9.95 14.78 -26.73
CA LEU A 23 -9.76 13.81 -25.64
C LEU A 23 -10.10 14.39 -24.27
N ARG A 24 -9.80 15.67 -24.03
CA ARG A 24 -10.15 16.38 -22.80
C ARG A 24 -11.67 16.54 -22.64
N ASP A 25 -12.38 16.84 -23.72
CA ASP A 25 -13.84 16.98 -23.70
C ASP A 25 -14.53 15.62 -23.50
N LYS A 26 -13.99 14.56 -24.11
CA LYS A 26 -14.44 13.17 -23.89
C LYS A 26 -14.29 12.75 -22.42
N ALA A 27 -13.19 13.14 -21.76
CA ALA A 27 -12.96 12.85 -20.34
C ALA A 27 -13.94 13.59 -19.41
N LYS A 28 -14.29 14.85 -19.71
CA LYS A 28 -15.29 15.62 -18.95
C LYS A 28 -16.68 14.99 -19.07
N ASN A 29 -17.10 14.62 -20.28
CA ASN A 29 -18.40 13.99 -20.51
C ASN A 29 -18.51 12.61 -19.82
N LEU A 30 -17.42 11.84 -19.78
CA LEU A 30 -17.38 10.57 -19.06
C LEU A 30 -17.55 10.76 -17.55
N SER A 31 -17.03 11.85 -16.98
CA SER A 31 -17.21 12.18 -15.56
C SER A 31 -18.64 12.59 -15.22
N GLU A 32 -19.32 13.29 -16.13
CA GLU A 32 -20.74 13.70 -15.96
C GLU A 32 -21.70 12.51 -16.03
N LYS A 33 -21.33 11.46 -16.78
CA LYS A 33 -22.13 10.23 -16.91
C LYS A 33 -22.07 9.30 -15.69
N ILE A 34 -21.21 9.61 -14.71
CA ILE A 34 -21.06 8.82 -13.46
C ILE A 34 -21.96 9.39 -12.34
N THR A 35 -22.52 10.58 -12.48
CA THR A 35 -23.31 11.24 -11.42
C THR A 35 -24.82 11.22 -11.67
N HIS A 36 -25.43 10.03 -11.67
CA HIS A 36 -26.87 9.91 -11.35
C HIS A 36 -27.16 8.57 -10.63
N GLU A 37 -27.19 8.61 -9.29
CA GLU A 37 -28.19 7.92 -8.47
C GLU A 37 -28.23 8.64 -7.11
N PRO A 38 -29.42 9.05 -6.63
CA PRO A 38 -29.55 9.89 -5.45
C PRO A 38 -29.31 9.11 -4.17
N ALA A 39 -28.70 9.77 -3.19
CA ALA A 39 -28.72 9.33 -1.81
C ALA A 39 -30.17 9.32 -1.28
N SER A 40 -30.84 8.16 -1.31
CA SER A 40 -31.97 7.91 -0.42
C SER A 40 -32.20 6.42 -0.15
N LYS A 41 -32.35 6.12 1.14
CA LYS A 41 -32.82 4.86 1.74
C LYS A 41 -31.82 3.71 1.79
N ALA A 42 -30.93 3.78 2.78
CA ALA A 42 -30.41 2.57 3.43
C ALA A 42 -31.57 1.88 4.17
N ALA A 43 -32.37 1.11 3.43
CA ALA A 43 -33.12 0.01 4.02
C ALA A 43 -32.12 -0.92 4.69
N ASN A 44 -32.42 -1.30 5.94
CA ASN A 44 -31.71 -2.28 6.74
C ASN A 44 -31.70 -3.64 6.03
N ARG A 45 -30.85 -3.78 5.01
CA ARG A 45 -30.57 -5.05 4.35
C ARG A 45 -29.32 -5.57 5.03
N LYS A 46 -29.54 -6.42 6.05
CA LYS A 46 -28.52 -7.29 6.62
C LYS A 46 -27.72 -7.84 5.45
N ARG A 47 -26.45 -7.44 5.31
CA ARG A 47 -25.54 -8.10 4.38
C ARG A 47 -25.62 -9.59 4.73
N PRO A 48 -25.84 -10.49 3.76
CA PRO A 48 -25.56 -11.90 4.00
C PRO A 48 -24.15 -11.93 4.57
N VAL A 49 -24.01 -12.49 5.76
CA VAL A 49 -22.70 -12.80 6.32
C VAL A 49 -22.03 -13.63 5.25
N GLN A 50 -21.12 -13.01 4.50
CA GLN A 50 -20.14 -13.76 3.75
C GLN A 50 -19.35 -14.44 4.84
N GLU A 51 -19.68 -15.72 5.06
CA GLU A 51 -18.97 -16.58 6.01
C GLU A 51 -17.49 -16.35 5.74
N GLN A 52 -16.84 -15.72 6.72
CA GLN A 52 -15.40 -15.68 6.72
C GLN A 52 -14.95 -17.14 6.62
N PRO A 53 -13.92 -17.47 5.81
CA PRO A 53 -13.31 -18.77 5.94
C PRO A 53 -12.98 -18.91 7.43
N VAL A 54 -13.60 -19.89 8.06
CA VAL A 54 -13.33 -20.29 9.43
C VAL A 54 -11.82 -20.32 9.50
N TYR A 55 -11.22 -19.34 10.17
CA TYR A 55 -9.82 -19.47 10.56
C TYR A 55 -9.89 -20.69 11.46
N ALA A 56 -9.50 -21.84 10.89
CA ALA A 56 -9.38 -23.08 11.63
C ALA A 56 -8.71 -22.67 12.92
N GLU A 57 -9.39 -22.96 14.03
CA GLU A 57 -8.92 -22.70 15.37
C GLU A 57 -7.43 -22.93 15.33
N LEU A 58 -6.64 -21.85 15.42
CA LEU A 58 -5.21 -21.99 15.51
C LEU A 58 -5.08 -22.70 16.85
N THR A 59 -4.98 -24.04 16.79
CA THR A 59 -4.47 -24.86 17.87
C THR A 59 -3.38 -24.02 18.49
N PRO A 60 -3.46 -23.68 19.79
CA PRO A 60 -2.47 -22.81 20.40
C PRO A 60 -1.14 -23.41 20.01
N ALA A 61 -0.39 -22.68 19.18
CA ALA A 61 0.87 -23.17 18.69
C ALA A 61 1.59 -23.61 19.95
N ALA A 62 1.92 -24.91 20.00
CA ALA A 62 2.67 -25.51 21.08
C ALA A 62 3.75 -24.51 21.50
N PRO A 63 4.07 -24.39 22.81
CA PRO A 63 5.12 -23.48 23.27
C PRO A 63 6.28 -23.64 22.31
N ALA A 64 6.65 -22.55 21.65
CA ALA A 64 7.66 -22.53 20.60
C ALA A 64 8.74 -23.52 21.02
N THR A 65 8.91 -24.58 20.23
CA THR A 65 9.94 -25.60 20.49
C THR A 65 11.19 -24.87 20.96
N PRO A 66 11.85 -25.31 22.06
CA PRO A 66 13.16 -24.80 22.41
C PRO A 66 13.97 -24.81 21.12
N ILE A 67 14.30 -23.62 20.64
CA ILE A 67 15.18 -23.43 19.51
C ILE A 67 16.43 -24.21 19.91
N ASP A 68 16.68 -25.33 19.24
CA ASP A 68 17.80 -26.22 19.55
C ASP A 68 19.06 -25.36 19.75
N GLU A 69 19.73 -25.58 20.89
CA GLU A 69 20.93 -24.89 21.39
C GLU A 69 22.17 -25.20 20.53
N ALA A 70 22.08 -25.08 19.20
CA ALA A 70 23.16 -25.36 18.27
C ALA A 70 23.17 -24.43 17.03
N ALA A 71 22.58 -23.23 17.11
CA ALA A 71 22.69 -22.23 16.05
C ALA A 71 23.39 -20.99 16.62
N GLY A 72 24.57 -20.71 16.06
CA GLY A 72 25.56 -19.78 16.57
C GLY A 72 25.04 -18.44 17.05
N ASP A 73 25.76 -17.93 18.03
CA ASP A 73 25.66 -16.63 18.65
C ASP A 73 25.63 -15.51 17.59
N PHE A 74 24.48 -15.27 16.96
CA PHE A 74 24.27 -14.11 16.11
C PHE A 74 24.01 -12.93 17.04
N HIS A 75 25.07 -12.54 17.75
CA HIS A 75 25.17 -11.23 18.33
C HIS A 75 24.95 -10.23 17.19
N PHE A 76 23.71 -9.74 17.05
CA PHE A 76 23.41 -8.46 16.41
C PHE A 76 23.96 -7.35 17.33
N SER A 77 25.22 -7.48 17.77
CA SER A 77 25.95 -6.48 18.52
C SER A 77 26.26 -5.36 17.56
N GLN A 78 25.24 -4.53 17.31
CA GLN A 78 25.40 -3.18 16.80
C GLN A 78 26.34 -3.08 15.60
N ALA A 79 26.29 -4.00 14.63
CA ALA A 79 27.04 -3.81 13.40
C ALA A 79 26.40 -2.61 12.69
N PRO A 80 27.03 -1.41 12.70
CA PRO A 80 26.40 -0.20 12.18
C PRO A 80 26.04 -0.38 10.71
N ASP A 81 26.77 -1.24 10.01
CA ASP A 81 26.55 -1.54 8.60
C ASP A 81 25.33 -2.43 8.36
N ALA A 82 24.97 -3.32 9.29
CA ALA A 82 23.72 -4.07 9.21
C ALA A 82 22.51 -3.15 9.40
N LEU A 83 22.57 -2.23 10.38
CA LEU A 83 21.50 -1.25 10.61
C LEU A 83 21.35 -0.27 9.43
N LYS A 84 22.45 0.18 8.82
CA LYS A 84 22.41 0.99 7.59
C LYS A 84 21.71 0.23 6.46
N LYS A 85 22.05 -1.04 6.23
CA LYS A 85 21.37 -1.89 5.24
C LYS A 85 19.88 -2.02 5.53
N CYS A 86 19.50 -2.24 6.79
CA CYS A 86 18.09 -2.28 7.20
C CYS A 86 17.37 -0.96 6.90
N LYS A 87 17.99 0.20 7.18
CA LYS A 87 17.42 1.51 6.85
C LYS A 87 17.18 1.65 5.35
N THR A 88 18.14 1.24 4.51
CA THR A 88 17.99 1.26 3.04
C THR A 88 16.85 0.36 2.57
N LEU A 89 16.72 -0.85 3.12
CA LEU A 89 15.64 -1.77 2.79
C LEU A 89 14.26 -1.21 3.16
N ILE A 90 14.12 -0.68 4.38
CA ILE A 90 12.86 -0.07 4.82
C ILE A 90 12.51 1.14 3.95
N ALA A 91 13.48 1.98 3.58
CA ALA A 91 13.27 3.09 2.67
C ALA A 91 12.81 2.63 1.28
N ALA A 92 13.32 1.50 0.77
CA ALA A 92 12.90 0.92 -0.50
C ALA A 92 11.46 0.37 -0.43
N LEU A 93 11.08 -0.30 0.66
CA LEU A 93 9.72 -0.81 0.89
C LEU A 93 8.68 0.32 1.03
N LYS A 94 9.09 1.47 1.56
CA LYS A 94 8.25 2.67 1.70
C LYS A 94 8.12 3.47 0.40
N LYS A 95 8.85 3.14 -0.66
CA LYS A 95 8.62 3.78 -1.97
C LYS A 95 7.46 3.08 -2.67
N PRO A 96 6.55 3.82 -3.33
CA PRO A 96 5.56 3.22 -4.22
C PRO A 96 6.26 2.54 -5.40
N TRP A 97 5.82 1.33 -5.75
CA TRP A 97 6.28 0.61 -6.94
C TRP A 97 5.13 0.51 -7.94
N PRO A 98 5.39 0.57 -9.26
CA PRO A 98 4.34 0.34 -10.25
C PRO A 98 3.65 -1.01 -10.03
N GLY A 99 2.31 -0.98 -9.87
CA GLY A 99 1.53 -2.19 -9.58
C GLY A 99 1.54 -2.66 -8.12
N TRP A 100 2.26 -2.00 -7.21
CA TRP A 100 2.25 -2.31 -5.77
C TRP A 100 1.95 -1.05 -4.93
N GLN A 101 0.86 -1.12 -4.18
CA GLN A 101 0.54 -0.15 -3.13
C GLN A 101 1.10 -0.60 -1.77
N ASN A 102 2.00 0.20 -1.22
CA ASN A 102 2.60 -0.03 0.10
C ASN A 102 1.89 0.72 1.25
N ASN A 103 0.96 1.63 0.92
CA ASN A 103 0.17 2.44 1.86
C ASN A 103 -0.40 1.66 3.06
N PRO A 104 -0.95 0.43 2.91
CA PRO A 104 -1.50 -0.33 4.04
C PRO A 104 -0.49 -0.59 5.18
N PHE A 105 0.81 -0.53 4.90
CA PHE A 105 1.88 -0.80 5.86
C PHE A 105 2.66 0.46 6.24
N GLU A 106 2.34 1.63 5.68
CA GLU A 106 3.10 2.86 5.95
C GLU A 106 2.85 3.46 7.33
N ARG A 107 1.67 3.19 7.90
CA ARG A 107 1.17 3.72 9.17
C ARG A 107 0.54 2.59 9.98
N PRO A 108 0.37 2.75 11.31
CA PRO A 108 -0.40 1.82 12.10
C PRO A 108 -1.78 1.59 11.49
N VAL A 109 -2.28 0.36 11.59
CA VAL A 109 -3.67 0.05 11.25
C VAL A 109 -4.59 0.89 12.12
N ASP A 110 -5.60 1.51 11.50
CA ASP A 110 -6.69 2.20 12.20
C ASP A 110 -7.94 1.30 12.20
N PRO A 111 -8.22 0.59 13.31
CA PRO A 111 -9.33 -0.36 13.35
C PRO A 111 -10.70 0.31 13.22
N VAL A 112 -10.81 1.57 13.65
CA VAL A 112 -12.06 2.32 13.62
C VAL A 112 -12.36 2.77 12.20
N ALA A 113 -11.38 3.37 11.53
CA ALA A 113 -11.54 3.82 10.14
C ALA A 113 -11.80 2.67 9.17
N LEU A 114 -11.24 1.48 9.44
CA LEU A 114 -11.41 0.28 8.62
C LEU A 114 -12.62 -0.59 9.03
N GLY A 115 -13.29 -0.29 10.15
CA GLY A 115 -14.43 -1.06 10.63
C GLY A 115 -14.09 -2.49 11.08
N ILE A 116 -12.90 -2.70 11.65
CA ILE A 116 -12.39 -3.99 12.15
C ILE A 116 -12.16 -3.95 13.68
N PRO A 117 -13.23 -3.89 14.48
CA PRO A 117 -13.14 -3.60 15.92
C PRO A 117 -12.43 -4.69 16.75
N ASP A 118 -12.32 -5.91 16.22
CA ASP A 118 -11.64 -7.05 16.83
C ASP A 118 -10.12 -7.05 16.62
N TYR A 119 -9.58 -6.14 15.78
CA TYR A 119 -8.15 -6.01 15.52
C TYR A 119 -7.26 -6.01 16.78
N PRO A 120 -7.49 -5.18 17.82
CA PRO A 120 -6.66 -5.20 19.03
C PRO A 120 -6.81 -6.48 19.87
N ALA A 121 -7.93 -7.21 19.71
CA ALA A 121 -8.13 -8.48 20.38
C ALA A 121 -7.33 -9.61 19.70
N VAL A 122 -7.19 -9.58 18.38
CA VAL A 122 -6.47 -10.61 17.60
C VAL A 122 -4.98 -10.28 17.49
N ILE A 123 -4.62 -9.05 17.15
CA ILE A 123 -3.24 -8.62 16.88
C ILE A 123 -2.63 -7.99 18.13
N LYS A 124 -1.84 -8.76 18.88
CA LYS A 124 -1.26 -8.34 20.18
C LYS A 124 -0.11 -7.35 20.08
N HIS A 125 0.61 -7.35 18.95
CA HIS A 125 1.79 -6.51 18.74
C HIS A 125 1.71 -5.78 17.39
N PRO A 126 0.89 -4.72 17.27
CA PRO A 126 0.73 -4.00 16.02
C PRO A 126 2.07 -3.37 15.56
N MET A 127 2.30 -3.35 14.25
CA MET A 127 3.51 -2.79 13.65
C MET A 127 3.24 -2.21 12.26
N ASP A 128 4.03 -1.21 11.88
CA ASP A 128 4.03 -0.57 10.57
C ASP A 128 5.44 -0.11 10.17
N LEU A 129 5.66 0.10 8.88
CA LEU A 129 6.94 0.53 8.32
C LEU A 129 7.37 1.92 8.82
N GLY A 130 6.42 2.80 9.18
CA GLY A 130 6.71 4.08 9.83
C GLY A 130 7.30 3.89 11.23
N THR A 131 6.73 3.01 12.04
CA THR A 131 7.23 2.68 13.38
C THR A 131 8.60 2.02 13.31
N VAL A 132 8.79 1.04 12.41
CA VAL A 132 10.11 0.38 12.23
C VAL A 132 11.17 1.41 11.82
N TYR A 133 10.86 2.27 10.85
CA TYR A 133 11.78 3.31 10.41
C TYR A 133 12.18 4.26 11.55
N LYS A 134 11.21 4.76 12.33
CA LYS A 134 11.45 5.62 13.50
C LYS A 134 12.30 4.95 14.57
N ARG A 135 12.14 3.63 14.78
CA ARG A 135 12.95 2.87 15.74
C ARG A 135 14.39 2.71 15.28
N LEU A 136 14.60 2.50 13.98
CA LEU A 136 15.95 2.45 13.39
C LEU A 136 16.63 3.82 13.43
N ASP A 137 15.90 4.92 13.28
CA ASP A 137 16.46 6.28 13.32
C ASP A 137 16.87 6.74 14.73
N LYS A 138 16.30 6.14 15.78
CA LYS A 138 16.65 6.43 17.18
C LYS A 138 17.88 5.65 17.68
N LYS A 139 18.45 4.78 16.84
CA LYS A 139 19.72 4.09 17.08
C LYS A 139 20.81 4.68 16.18
#